data_AF-A0A7C7HRH0-F1
#
_entry.id   AF-A0A7C7HRH0-F1
#
_cell.length_a   1.000
_cell.length_b   1.000
_cell.length_c   1.000
_cell.angle_alpha   90.00
_cell.angle_beta   90.00
_cell.angle_gamma   90.00
#
_symmetry.space_group_name_H-M   'P 1'
#
loop_
_entity.id
_entity.type
_entity.pdbx_description
1 polymer ?
#
loop_
_entity_poly.entity_id
_entity_poly.type
_entity_poly.pdbx_seq_one_letter_code
_entity_poly.pdbx_strand_id
1 'polypeptide(L)'
;MHILVSNDDGYRAPGLSAMVEAVSDFGEVTVITPNQDRSGASNSLTLTVPIRVEQIENGYFVCSGTPTDCVHLGITGLMPQEPDMIISGINNARNLGDDVLYSGTVGAAMEGRFLGLPAIAVSLAGDDPIHFDTAGNVVRQLLEKMLQTPLSPSTILNINVPDLPRDQIRGWQATRLGGRDRACPAIRATDPVGKDIYWIGAAGVEQDAGPGTDFFAIA
;
A
#
# COMPACT_ATOMS: atom_id res chain seq x y z
N MET A 1 -4.98 16.76 12.37
CA MET A 1 -5.37 15.34 12.30
C MET A 1 -4.17 14.49 12.67
N HIS A 2 -4.38 13.25 13.09
CA HIS A 2 -3.36 12.26 13.33
C HIS A 2 -3.44 11.17 12.25
N ILE A 3 -2.37 10.97 11.49
CA ILE A 3 -2.32 10.02 10.37
C ILE A 3 -1.36 8.89 10.73
N LEU A 4 -1.84 7.65 10.65
CA LEU A 4 -0.98 6.47 10.68
C LEU A 4 -0.56 6.11 9.25
N VAL A 5 0.75 6.13 8.99
CA VAL A 5 1.34 5.75 7.71
C VAL A 5 2.03 4.39 7.82
N SER A 6 1.78 3.52 6.84
CA SER A 6 2.42 2.19 6.72
C SER A 6 2.73 1.86 5.25
N ASN A 7 3.40 0.74 5.00
CA ASN A 7 3.62 0.18 3.66
C ASN A 7 3.97 -1.32 3.76
N ASP A 8 4.24 -1.95 2.61
CA ASP A 8 4.78 -3.31 2.50
C ASP A 8 6.21 -3.37 1.95
N ASP A 9 6.72 -2.32 1.30
CA ASP A 9 8.12 -2.23 0.85
C ASP A 9 9.14 -2.09 2.01
N GLY A 10 8.67 -1.72 3.20
CA GLY A 10 9.47 -1.55 4.42
C GLY A 10 10.00 -0.13 4.66
N TYR A 11 10.65 0.05 5.82
CA TYR A 11 10.97 1.38 6.38
C TYR A 11 11.97 2.23 5.59
N ARG A 12 12.72 1.64 4.66
CA ARG A 12 13.71 2.35 3.81
C ARG A 12 13.16 2.69 2.43
N ALA A 13 11.91 2.37 2.15
CA ALA A 13 11.34 2.56 0.82
C ALA A 13 11.22 4.06 0.48
N PRO A 14 11.63 4.48 -0.73
CA PRO A 14 11.51 5.88 -1.15
C PRO A 14 10.05 6.34 -1.18
N GLY A 15 9.11 5.46 -1.55
CA GLY A 15 7.69 5.76 -1.54
C GLY A 15 7.10 6.02 -0.15
N LEU A 16 7.65 5.41 0.90
CA LEU A 16 7.27 5.72 2.29
C LEU A 16 7.75 7.11 2.69
N SER A 17 9.01 7.45 2.38
CA SER A 17 9.54 8.79 2.64
C SER A 17 8.74 9.87 1.93
N ALA A 18 8.41 9.66 0.65
CA ALA A 18 7.58 10.56 -0.13
C ALA A 18 6.16 10.69 0.41
N MET A 19 5.56 9.59 0.89
CA MET A 19 4.24 9.63 1.55
C MET A 19 4.28 10.48 2.82
N VAL A 20 5.26 10.24 3.69
CA VAL A 20 5.41 10.98 4.96
C VAL A 20 5.61 12.46 4.68
N GLU A 21 6.49 12.82 3.75
CA GLU A 21 6.70 14.22 3.35
C GLU A 21 5.40 14.85 2.82
N ALA A 22 4.66 14.12 1.96
CA ALA A 22 3.41 14.60 1.40
C ALA A 22 2.35 14.91 2.46
N VAL A 23 2.26 14.12 3.53
CA VAL A 23 1.17 14.25 4.52
C VAL A 23 1.54 14.98 5.81
N SER A 24 2.83 15.30 6.00
CA SER A 24 3.34 15.94 7.24
C SER A 24 2.71 17.29 7.57
N ASP A 25 2.26 18.06 6.57
CA ASP A 25 1.63 19.37 6.80
C ASP A 25 0.17 19.27 7.28
N PHE A 26 -0.44 18.09 7.21
CA PHE A 26 -1.86 17.90 7.58
C PHE A 26 -2.03 17.67 9.09
N GLY A 27 -0.97 17.26 9.79
CA GLY A 27 -0.96 17.12 11.24
C GLY A 27 0.09 16.14 11.75
N GLU A 28 -0.21 15.45 12.84
CA GLU A 28 0.69 14.48 13.43
C GLU A 28 0.76 13.23 12.54
N VAL A 29 1.97 12.75 12.27
CA VAL A 29 2.21 11.55 11.47
C VAL A 29 2.94 10.53 12.33
N THR A 30 2.35 9.34 12.48
CA THR A 30 3.04 8.19 13.07
C THR A 30 3.28 7.17 11.97
N VAL A 31 4.52 6.67 11.89
CA VAL A 31 4.92 5.67 10.90
C VAL A 31 5.13 4.35 11.60
N ILE A 32 4.41 3.31 11.16
CA ILE A 32 4.59 1.93 11.62
C ILE A 32 4.68 1.03 10.39
N THR A 33 5.81 0.38 10.21
CA THR A 33 6.17 -0.28 8.94
C THR A 33 6.91 -1.60 9.20
N PRO A 34 6.83 -2.57 8.28
CA PRO A 34 7.69 -3.74 8.31
C PRO A 34 9.19 -3.37 8.25
N ASN A 35 10.02 -4.25 8.81
CA ASN A 35 11.48 -4.14 8.80
C ASN A 35 12.14 -4.52 7.46
N GLN A 36 11.39 -5.16 6.57
CA GLN A 36 11.83 -5.62 5.26
C GLN A 36 10.63 -5.65 4.30
N ASP A 37 10.91 -5.89 3.03
CA ASP A 37 9.88 -6.14 2.02
C ASP A 37 8.97 -7.31 2.41
N ARG A 38 7.66 -7.05 2.38
CA ARG A 38 6.54 -7.96 2.66
C ARG A 38 5.56 -8.00 1.48
N SER A 39 6.03 -7.78 0.25
CA SER A 39 5.25 -7.92 -0.97
C SER A 39 4.53 -9.27 -1.02
N GLY A 40 3.24 -9.24 -1.37
CA GLY A 40 2.40 -10.45 -1.39
C GLY A 40 1.91 -10.90 -0.01
N ALA A 41 2.13 -10.13 1.07
CA ALA A 41 1.63 -10.48 2.41
C ALA A 41 0.10 -10.49 2.53
N SER A 42 -0.62 -9.89 1.56
CA SER A 42 -2.08 -9.74 1.62
C SER A 42 -2.49 -9.11 2.97
N ASN A 43 -3.60 -9.54 3.54
CA ASN A 43 -4.10 -9.14 4.85
C ASN A 43 -3.69 -10.10 5.98
N SER A 44 -2.54 -10.75 5.89
CA SER A 44 -2.13 -11.75 6.88
C SER A 44 -1.78 -11.12 8.24
N LEU A 45 -2.29 -11.71 9.31
CA LEU A 45 -1.95 -11.39 10.70
C LEU A 45 -1.05 -12.47 11.31
N THR A 46 -0.03 -12.04 12.06
CA THR A 46 0.85 -12.95 12.79
C THR A 46 0.22 -13.34 14.13
N LEU A 47 -0.27 -14.57 14.23
CA LEU A 47 -0.98 -15.06 15.42
C LEU A 47 -0.17 -16.04 16.28
N THR A 48 0.87 -16.66 15.73
CA THR A 48 1.54 -17.82 16.35
C THR A 48 2.90 -17.50 16.95
N VAL A 49 3.49 -16.34 16.63
CA VAL A 49 4.79 -15.89 17.11
C VAL A 49 4.72 -14.44 17.56
N PRO A 50 5.52 -14.04 18.56
CA PRO A 50 5.53 -12.65 19.01
C PRO A 50 6.14 -11.72 17.96
N ILE A 51 5.54 -10.55 17.81
CA ILE A 51 6.01 -9.48 16.92
C ILE A 51 6.91 -8.54 17.73
N ARG A 52 8.07 -8.17 17.16
CA ARG A 52 8.99 -7.19 17.76
C ARG A 52 8.80 -5.85 17.07
N VAL A 53 8.77 -4.79 17.88
CA VAL A 53 8.71 -3.41 17.41
C VAL A 53 9.87 -2.64 18.03
N GLU A 54 10.58 -1.89 17.21
CA GLU A 54 11.62 -0.96 17.62
C GLU A 54 11.33 0.45 17.09
N GLN A 55 11.66 1.48 17.85
CA GLN A 55 11.62 2.85 17.35
C GLN A 55 13.02 3.25 16.90
N ILE A 56 13.17 3.63 15.63
CA ILE A 56 14.46 4.04 15.04
C ILE A 56 14.67 5.56 15.15
N GLU A 57 15.88 6.03 14.81
CA GLU A 57 16.33 7.41 15.05
C GLU A 57 15.44 8.50 14.44
N ASN A 58 14.82 8.24 13.28
CA ASN A 58 13.89 9.17 12.63
C ASN A 58 12.47 9.14 13.22
N GLY A 59 12.25 8.39 14.31
CA GLY A 59 10.99 8.28 15.02
C GLY A 59 10.05 7.18 14.50
N TYR A 60 10.39 6.48 13.41
CA TYR A 60 9.54 5.43 12.85
C TYR A 60 9.53 4.19 13.75
N PHE A 61 8.38 3.53 13.82
CA PHE A 61 8.27 2.21 14.43
C PHE A 61 8.46 1.13 13.37
N VAL A 62 9.46 0.29 13.56
CA VAL A 62 9.82 -0.79 12.66
C VAL A 62 9.44 -2.12 13.30
N CYS A 63 8.63 -2.88 12.56
CA CYS A 63 7.96 -4.08 13.04
C CYS A 63 8.50 -5.33 12.31
N SER A 64 8.69 -6.44 13.02
CA SER A 64 9.10 -7.71 12.39
C SER A 64 7.96 -8.43 11.66
N GLY A 65 6.72 -7.94 11.78
CA GLY A 65 5.51 -8.56 11.24
C GLY A 65 5.17 -8.17 9.81
N THR A 66 3.88 -8.26 9.48
CA THR A 66 3.27 -7.88 8.20
C THR A 66 2.80 -6.41 8.23
N PRO A 67 2.40 -5.82 7.09
CA PRO A 67 1.78 -4.49 7.05
C PRO A 67 0.49 -4.43 7.89
N THR A 68 -0.31 -5.49 7.85
CA THR A 68 -1.53 -5.63 8.67
C THR A 68 -1.18 -5.65 10.16
N ASP A 69 -0.13 -6.38 10.57
CA ASP A 69 0.35 -6.35 11.95
C ASP A 69 0.77 -4.94 12.39
N CYS A 70 1.43 -4.17 11.51
CA CYS A 70 1.85 -2.80 11.80
C CYS A 70 0.66 -1.90 12.13
N VAL A 71 -0.39 -1.97 11.31
CA VAL A 71 -1.61 -1.19 11.51
C VAL A 71 -2.36 -1.66 12.76
N HIS A 72 -2.52 -2.97 12.92
CA HIS A 72 -3.24 -3.56 14.04
C HIS A 72 -2.58 -3.19 15.37
N LEU A 73 -1.27 -3.40 15.51
CA LEU A 73 -0.52 -3.04 16.71
C LEU A 73 -0.51 -1.53 16.96
N GLY A 74 -0.43 -0.72 15.90
CA GLY A 74 -0.55 0.73 15.97
C GLY A 74 -1.79 1.17 16.72
N ILE A 75 -2.96 0.76 16.22
CA ILE A 75 -4.25 1.17 16.77
C ILE A 75 -4.53 0.52 18.13
N THR A 76 -4.20 -0.76 18.30
CA THR A 76 -4.67 -1.54 19.47
C THR A 76 -3.77 -1.47 20.70
N GLY A 77 -2.61 -0.81 20.63
CA GLY A 77 -1.80 -0.61 21.85
C GLY A 77 -0.45 0.08 21.72
N LEU A 78 0.11 0.25 20.52
CA LEU A 78 1.39 0.93 20.37
C LEU A 78 1.24 2.46 20.40
N MET A 79 0.20 2.99 19.77
CA MET A 79 -0.06 4.43 19.75
C MET A 79 -0.84 4.84 21.01
N PRO A 80 -0.48 5.96 21.66
CA PRO A 80 -1.20 6.43 22.86
C PRO A 80 -2.59 7.00 22.53
N GLN A 81 -2.79 7.42 21.28
CA GLN A 81 -4.05 7.94 20.75
C GLN A 81 -4.33 7.26 19.42
N GLU A 82 -5.59 6.93 19.17
CA GLU A 82 -6.02 6.38 17.88
C GLU A 82 -5.86 7.43 16.78
N PRO A 83 -5.35 7.04 15.59
CA PRO A 83 -5.25 7.96 14.46
C PRO A 83 -6.65 8.28 13.90
N ASP A 84 -6.76 9.44 13.25
CA ASP A 84 -7.99 9.83 12.53
C ASP A 84 -8.16 9.05 11.22
N MET A 85 -7.06 8.59 10.62
CA MET A 85 -7.06 7.84 9.37
C MET A 85 -5.78 7.05 9.15
N ILE A 86 -5.83 6.13 8.18
CA ILE A 86 -4.68 5.34 7.74
C ILE A 86 -4.37 5.61 6.28
N ILE A 87 -3.07 5.71 5.98
CA ILE A 87 -2.56 5.77 4.62
C ILE A 87 -1.47 4.72 4.45
N SER A 88 -1.66 3.80 3.53
CA SER A 88 -0.66 2.79 3.17
C SER A 88 -0.02 3.11 1.82
N GLY A 89 1.30 3.06 1.73
CA GLY A 89 2.07 3.32 0.52
C GLY A 89 3.17 4.39 0.74
N ILE A 90 3.71 4.98 -0.32
CA ILE A 90 3.41 4.72 -1.74
C ILE A 90 4.12 3.43 -2.17
N ASN A 91 3.37 2.44 -2.66
CA ASN A 91 3.95 1.20 -3.16
C ASN A 91 4.74 1.42 -4.45
N ASN A 92 5.87 0.72 -4.62
CA ASN A 92 6.68 0.77 -5.84
C ASN A 92 6.15 -0.10 -7.00
N ALA A 93 4.97 -0.70 -6.84
CA ALA A 93 4.32 -1.49 -7.87
C ALA A 93 2.82 -1.19 -7.92
N ARG A 94 2.21 -1.42 -9.07
CA ARG A 94 0.76 -1.31 -9.28
C ARG A 94 -0.01 -2.38 -8.49
N ASN A 95 -1.16 -1.98 -7.93
CA ASN A 95 -2.12 -2.87 -7.27
C ASN A 95 -3.47 -2.73 -7.99
N LEU A 96 -3.60 -3.42 -9.14
CA LEU A 96 -4.74 -3.33 -10.07
C LEU A 96 -5.46 -4.67 -10.19
N GLY A 97 -6.77 -4.63 -10.38
CA GLY A 97 -7.61 -5.81 -10.55
C GLY A 97 -7.43 -6.82 -9.42
N ASP A 98 -7.09 -8.05 -9.78
CA ASP A 98 -6.92 -9.17 -8.84
C ASP A 98 -5.69 -9.02 -7.92
N ASP A 99 -4.72 -8.17 -8.27
CA ASP A 99 -3.50 -7.95 -7.47
C ASP A 99 -3.84 -7.38 -6.08
N VAL A 100 -4.97 -6.67 -5.98
CA VAL A 100 -5.51 -6.10 -4.74
C VAL A 100 -5.69 -7.16 -3.64
N LEU A 101 -6.02 -8.40 -4.00
CA LEU A 101 -6.23 -9.48 -3.02
C LEU A 101 -4.93 -9.93 -2.34
N TYR A 102 -3.79 -9.75 -2.99
CA TYR A 102 -2.48 -10.20 -2.49
C TYR A 102 -1.62 -9.04 -1.99
N SER A 103 -2.06 -7.80 -2.22
CA SER A 103 -1.35 -6.58 -1.84
C SER A 103 -1.23 -6.41 -0.33
N GLY A 104 0.00 -6.22 0.16
CA GLY A 104 0.24 -5.82 1.54
C GLY A 104 -0.14 -4.36 1.79
N THR A 105 0.09 -3.48 0.80
CA THR A 105 -0.35 -2.07 0.84
C THR A 105 -1.86 -1.97 1.04
N VAL A 106 -2.65 -2.70 0.26
CA VAL A 106 -4.11 -2.72 0.42
C VAL A 106 -4.51 -3.43 1.71
N GLY A 107 -3.82 -4.52 2.08
CA GLY A 107 -4.03 -5.24 3.34
C GLY A 107 -3.92 -4.35 4.57
N ALA A 108 -2.95 -3.43 4.61
CA ALA A 108 -2.81 -2.45 5.68
C ALA A 108 -3.99 -1.46 5.74
N ALA A 109 -4.44 -0.95 4.59
CA ALA A 109 -5.61 -0.08 4.54
C ALA A 109 -6.92 -0.81 4.92
N MET A 110 -7.05 -2.09 4.52
CA MET A 110 -8.18 -2.93 4.91
C MET A 110 -8.27 -3.14 6.42
N GLU A 111 -7.13 -3.34 7.08
CA GLU A 111 -7.08 -3.48 8.54
C GLU A 111 -7.58 -2.22 9.25
N GLY A 112 -7.12 -1.05 8.80
CA GLY A 112 -7.59 0.23 9.32
C GLY A 112 -9.10 0.41 9.22
N ARG A 113 -9.64 0.02 8.06
CA ARG A 113 -11.07 -0.01 7.83
C ARG A 113 -11.79 -0.97 8.78
N PHE A 114 -11.28 -2.19 9.00
CA PHE A 114 -11.92 -3.13 9.92
C PHE A 114 -11.92 -2.64 11.37
N LEU A 115 -10.92 -1.84 11.74
CA LEU A 115 -10.82 -1.15 13.03
C LEU A 115 -11.62 0.17 13.08
N GLY A 116 -12.40 0.49 12.04
CA GLY A 116 -13.38 1.58 12.04
C GLY A 116 -12.86 2.92 11.52
N LEU A 117 -11.67 2.97 10.94
CA LEU A 117 -11.06 4.20 10.45
C LEU A 117 -11.13 4.31 8.92
N PRO A 118 -11.24 5.53 8.37
CA PRO A 118 -11.07 5.75 6.93
C PRO A 118 -9.63 5.40 6.51
N ALA A 119 -9.49 4.73 5.37
CA ALA A 119 -8.20 4.23 4.92
C ALA A 119 -7.96 4.41 3.42
N ILE A 120 -6.71 4.66 3.06
CA ILE A 120 -6.27 4.84 1.68
C ILE A 120 -5.06 3.94 1.43
N ALA A 121 -5.05 3.22 0.32
CA ALA A 121 -3.88 2.54 -0.21
C ALA A 121 -3.41 3.24 -1.49
N VAL A 122 -2.11 3.49 -1.62
CA VAL A 122 -1.54 4.27 -2.73
C VAL A 122 -0.39 3.51 -3.36
N SER A 123 -0.44 3.37 -4.67
CA SER A 123 0.50 2.61 -5.48
C SER A 123 0.96 3.44 -6.68
N LEU A 124 2.25 3.40 -6.99
CA LEU A 124 2.80 4.02 -8.19
C LEU A 124 2.95 2.95 -9.27
N ALA A 125 2.23 3.13 -10.37
CA ALA A 125 2.15 2.19 -11.47
C ALA A 125 3.29 2.46 -12.47
N GLY A 126 4.42 1.79 -12.23
CA GLY A 126 5.57 1.69 -13.11
C GLY A 126 6.35 0.40 -12.82
N ASP A 127 7.24 0.01 -13.71
CA ASP A 127 8.11 -1.18 -13.50
C ASP A 127 9.31 -0.87 -12.60
N ASP A 128 9.81 0.37 -12.63
CA ASP A 128 10.87 0.91 -11.78
C ASP A 128 10.54 2.38 -11.47
N PRO A 129 9.54 2.63 -10.61
CA PRO A 129 8.94 3.94 -10.53
C PRO A 129 9.83 4.97 -9.86
N ILE A 130 9.81 6.20 -10.38
CA ILE A 130 10.64 7.31 -9.88
C ILE A 130 9.84 8.53 -9.44
N HIS A 131 8.59 8.69 -9.90
CA HIS A 131 7.76 9.86 -9.66
C HIS A 131 6.92 9.75 -8.37
N PHE A 132 7.55 9.32 -7.26
CA PHE A 132 6.88 9.23 -5.95
C PHE A 132 6.37 10.58 -5.44
N ASP A 133 7.01 11.68 -5.83
CA ASP A 133 6.57 13.04 -5.57
C ASP A 133 5.20 13.33 -6.23
N THR A 134 4.96 12.78 -7.41
CA THR A 134 3.69 12.92 -8.12
C THR A 134 2.58 12.16 -7.40
N ALA A 135 2.84 10.92 -6.99
CA ALA A 135 1.88 10.17 -6.16
C ALA A 135 1.64 10.85 -4.79
N GLY A 136 2.68 11.38 -4.15
CA GLY A 136 2.53 12.19 -2.94
C GLY A 136 1.64 13.42 -3.17
N ASN A 137 1.80 14.12 -4.29
CA ASN A 137 0.95 15.26 -4.64
C ASN A 137 -0.53 14.85 -4.86
N VAL A 138 -0.78 13.69 -5.47
CA VAL A 138 -2.13 13.12 -5.61
C VAL A 138 -2.76 12.89 -4.24
N VAL A 139 -2.01 12.31 -3.29
CA VAL A 139 -2.48 12.11 -1.90
C VAL A 139 -2.81 13.44 -1.23
N ARG A 140 -1.95 14.47 -1.36
CA ARG A 140 -2.22 15.80 -0.81
C ARG A 140 -3.54 16.39 -1.31
N GLN A 141 -3.74 16.37 -2.63
CA GLN A 141 -4.98 16.87 -3.24
C GLN A 141 -6.22 16.11 -2.74
N LEU A 142 -6.09 14.81 -2.48
CA LEU A 142 -7.18 14.01 -1.94
C LEU A 142 -7.46 14.36 -0.47
N LEU A 143 -6.42 14.49 0.36
CA LEU A 143 -6.58 14.88 1.76
C LEU A 143 -7.22 16.27 1.90
N GLU A 144 -6.82 17.25 1.09
CA GLU A 144 -7.43 18.59 1.06
C GLU A 144 -8.94 18.52 0.78
N LYS A 145 -9.36 17.64 -0.13
CA LYS A 145 -10.79 17.40 -0.42
C LYS A 145 -11.49 16.67 0.72
N MET A 146 -10.84 15.66 1.31
CA MET A 146 -11.40 14.88 2.42
C MET A 146 -11.61 15.71 3.69
N LEU A 147 -10.78 16.73 3.94
CA LEU A 147 -11.00 17.68 5.03
C LEU A 147 -12.31 18.48 4.87
N GLN A 148 -12.74 18.72 3.63
CA GLN A 148 -13.99 19.44 3.33
C GLN A 148 -15.18 18.49 3.20
N THR A 149 -14.96 17.30 2.64
CA THR A 149 -15.96 16.26 2.41
C THR A 149 -15.41 14.93 2.89
N PRO A 150 -15.60 14.59 4.18
CA PRO A 150 -15.08 13.36 4.75
C PRO A 150 -15.62 12.12 4.04
N LEU A 151 -14.76 11.12 3.86
CA LEU A 151 -15.20 9.80 3.42
C LEU A 151 -15.98 9.12 4.54
N SER A 152 -16.92 8.26 4.15
CA SER A 152 -17.49 7.33 5.12
C SER A 152 -16.36 6.48 5.73
N PRO A 153 -16.31 6.32 7.07
CA PRO A 153 -15.40 5.38 7.72
C PRO A 153 -15.56 3.94 7.19
N SER A 154 -16.67 3.67 6.49
CA SER A 154 -16.91 2.40 5.85
C SER A 154 -16.16 2.17 4.52
N THR A 155 -15.37 3.13 4.04
CA THR A 155 -14.77 3.12 2.69
C THR A 155 -13.25 2.98 2.73
N ILE A 156 -12.70 2.20 1.80
CA ILE A 156 -11.27 2.15 1.49
C ILE A 156 -11.09 2.69 0.08
N LEU A 157 -10.11 3.56 -0.14
CA LEU A 157 -9.71 3.98 -1.48
C LEU A 157 -8.41 3.27 -1.88
N ASN A 158 -8.47 2.45 -2.93
CA ASN A 158 -7.29 1.95 -3.62
C ASN A 158 -6.94 2.90 -4.77
N ILE A 159 -5.77 3.53 -4.71
CA ILE A 159 -5.33 4.56 -5.64
C ILE A 159 -4.09 4.06 -6.34
N ASN A 160 -4.15 4.00 -7.67
CA ASN A 160 -2.98 3.82 -8.51
C ASN A 160 -2.71 5.15 -9.22
N VAL A 161 -1.44 5.54 -9.25
CA VAL A 161 -0.96 6.75 -9.93
C VAL A 161 -0.02 6.29 -11.04
N PRO A 162 -0.16 6.73 -12.30
CA PRO A 162 0.82 6.39 -13.33
C PRO A 162 2.17 7.03 -13.00
N ASP A 163 3.27 6.32 -13.28
CA ASP A 163 4.63 6.83 -13.07
C ASP A 163 5.00 7.88 -14.14
N LEU A 164 4.43 9.08 -13.97
CA LEU A 164 4.60 10.22 -14.85
C LEU A 164 4.87 11.48 -14.04
N PRO A 165 5.57 12.48 -14.62
CA PRO A 165 5.63 13.81 -14.04
C PRO A 165 4.23 14.40 -13.80
N ARG A 166 4.10 15.19 -12.74
CA ARG A 166 2.83 15.79 -12.30
C ARG A 166 2.04 16.50 -13.42
N ASP A 167 2.72 17.21 -14.31
CA ASP A 167 2.10 17.97 -15.41
C ASP A 167 1.53 17.09 -16.53
N GLN A 168 1.85 15.79 -16.53
CA GLN A 168 1.34 14.81 -17.48
C GLN A 168 0.15 14.00 -16.94
N ILE A 169 -0.19 14.15 -15.65
CA ILE A 169 -1.37 13.53 -15.06
C ILE A 169 -2.64 14.16 -15.64
N ARG A 170 -3.43 13.35 -16.35
CA ARG A 170 -4.60 13.81 -17.12
C ARG A 170 -5.85 14.10 -16.28
N GLY A 171 -5.89 13.63 -15.03
CA GLY A 171 -7.01 13.86 -14.12
C GLY A 171 -7.31 12.67 -13.21
N TRP A 172 -8.51 12.68 -12.65
CA TRP A 172 -9.01 11.65 -11.73
C TRP A 172 -10.12 10.85 -12.41
N GLN A 173 -10.12 9.53 -12.20
CA GLN A 173 -11.17 8.65 -12.69
C GLN A 173 -11.56 7.66 -11.59
N ALA A 174 -12.86 7.60 -11.27
CA ALA A 174 -13.40 6.53 -10.45
C ALA A 174 -13.52 5.26 -11.30
N THR A 175 -13.05 4.13 -10.78
CA THR A 175 -12.94 2.88 -11.52
C THR A 175 -13.54 1.71 -10.75
N ARG A 176 -13.83 0.63 -11.46
CA ARG A 176 -14.01 -0.70 -10.87
C ARG A 176 -12.73 -1.51 -11.05
N LEU A 177 -12.57 -2.57 -10.25
CA LEU A 177 -11.50 -3.54 -10.49
C LEU A 177 -11.71 -4.20 -11.86
N GLY A 178 -10.66 -4.22 -12.66
CA GLY A 178 -10.54 -5.10 -13.81
C GLY A 178 -10.17 -6.52 -13.40
N GLY A 179 -9.84 -7.36 -14.38
CA GLY A 179 -9.52 -8.77 -14.16
C GLY A 179 -8.36 -9.24 -15.02
N ARG A 180 -7.57 -10.17 -14.49
CA ARG A 180 -6.46 -10.81 -15.21
C ARG A 180 -6.84 -12.22 -15.65
N ASP A 181 -6.20 -12.68 -16.72
CA ASP A 181 -6.19 -14.09 -17.09
C ASP A 181 -5.48 -14.93 -16.02
N ARG A 182 -5.60 -16.26 -16.16
CA ARG A 182 -4.91 -17.21 -15.28
C ARG A 182 -3.41 -16.88 -15.19
N ALA A 183 -2.90 -16.88 -13.96
CA ALA A 183 -1.47 -16.68 -13.69
C ALA A 183 -0.58 -17.65 -14.46
N CYS A 184 0.64 -17.20 -14.76
CA CYS A 184 1.65 -18.02 -15.42
C CYS A 184 1.96 -19.29 -14.60
N PRO A 185 2.33 -20.41 -15.26
CA PRO A 185 2.73 -21.62 -14.55
C PRO A 185 3.89 -21.36 -13.58
N ALA A 186 3.94 -22.15 -12.51
CA ALA A 186 5.07 -22.12 -11.59
C ALA A 186 6.38 -22.48 -12.30
N ILE A 187 7.46 -21.78 -11.97
CA ILE A 187 8.77 -22.00 -12.58
C ILE A 187 9.54 -22.98 -11.70
N ARG A 188 9.78 -24.19 -12.21
CA ARG A 188 10.61 -25.20 -11.54
C ARG A 188 12.09 -24.92 -11.81
N ALA A 189 12.89 -24.97 -10.76
CA ALA A 189 14.36 -24.96 -10.85
C ALA A 189 14.95 -25.97 -9.86
N THR A 190 16.27 -26.10 -9.85
CA THR A 190 17.01 -26.96 -8.94
C THR A 190 17.98 -26.12 -8.13
N ASP A 191 18.00 -26.31 -6.81
CA ASP A 191 18.90 -25.60 -5.91
C ASP A 191 20.35 -26.15 -6.01
N PRO A 192 21.34 -25.48 -5.40
CA PRO A 192 22.74 -25.92 -5.45
C PRO A 192 23.02 -27.30 -4.83
N VAL A 193 22.09 -27.86 -4.05
CA VAL A 193 22.21 -29.20 -3.45
C VAL A 193 21.36 -30.25 -4.16
N GLY A 194 20.82 -29.92 -5.34
CA GLY A 194 20.11 -30.85 -6.22
C GLY A 194 18.63 -31.05 -5.87
N LYS A 195 18.03 -30.22 -5.02
CA LYS A 195 16.59 -30.31 -4.69
C LYS A 195 15.75 -29.42 -5.59
N ASP A 196 14.54 -29.88 -5.89
CA ASP A 196 13.56 -29.08 -6.64
C ASP A 196 13.10 -27.87 -5.84
N ILE A 197 13.02 -26.73 -6.50
CA ILE A 197 12.43 -25.49 -6.00
C ILE A 197 11.42 -24.95 -7.02
N TYR A 198 10.44 -24.18 -6.55
CA TYR A 198 9.36 -23.64 -7.37
C TYR A 198 9.16 -22.17 -7.05
N TRP A 199 9.13 -21.34 -8.08
CA TRP A 199 8.74 -19.94 -7.99
C TRP A 199 7.28 -19.79 -8.42
N ILE A 200 6.54 -18.92 -7.72
CA ILE A 200 5.19 -18.52 -8.14
C ILE A 200 5.31 -17.80 -9.48
N GLY A 201 4.50 -18.20 -10.46
CA GLY A 201 4.49 -17.55 -11.76
C GLY A 201 3.94 -16.13 -11.70
N ALA A 202 4.35 -15.29 -12.64
CA ALA A 202 3.84 -13.92 -12.75
C ALA A 202 2.31 -13.89 -12.90
N ALA A 203 1.71 -12.76 -12.51
CA ALA A 203 0.30 -12.49 -12.74
C ALA A 203 -0.04 -12.60 -14.24
N GLY A 204 -1.26 -13.02 -14.55
CA GLY A 204 -1.71 -13.17 -15.93
C GLY A 204 -1.81 -11.84 -16.67
N VAL A 205 -1.97 -11.94 -17.99
CA VAL A 205 -2.24 -10.77 -18.84
C VAL A 205 -3.59 -10.15 -18.49
N GLU A 206 -3.73 -8.87 -18.78
CA GLU A 206 -4.96 -8.12 -18.52
C GLU A 206 -6.07 -8.62 -19.46
N GLN A 207 -7.18 -9.10 -18.89
CA GLN A 207 -8.32 -9.64 -19.65
C GLN A 207 -9.48 -8.64 -19.68
N ASP A 208 -9.91 -8.18 -18.50
CA ASP A 208 -10.92 -7.11 -18.36
C ASP A 208 -10.22 -5.80 -18.02
N ALA A 209 -9.75 -5.12 -19.06
CA ALA A 209 -9.03 -3.84 -19.00
C ALA A 209 -9.67 -2.76 -19.91
N GLY A 210 -10.99 -2.87 -20.13
CA GLY A 210 -11.75 -1.92 -20.94
C GLY A 210 -12.10 -0.62 -20.20
N PRO A 211 -12.76 0.34 -20.87
CA PRO A 211 -13.19 1.61 -20.27
C PRO A 211 -13.93 1.41 -18.94
N GLY A 212 -13.52 2.17 -17.92
CA GLY A 212 -14.07 2.12 -16.57
C GLY A 212 -13.33 1.19 -15.60
N THR A 213 -12.42 0.36 -16.10
CA THR A 213 -11.50 -0.43 -15.25
C THR A 213 -10.35 0.43 -14.75
N ASP A 214 -9.74 -0.03 -13.66
CA ASP A 214 -8.50 0.51 -13.11
C ASP A 214 -7.31 0.35 -14.07
N PHE A 215 -7.19 -0.78 -14.77
CA PHE A 215 -6.20 -0.95 -15.85
C PHE A 215 -6.32 0.14 -16.92
N PHE A 216 -7.53 0.39 -17.44
CA PHE A 216 -7.75 1.38 -18.50
C PHE A 216 -7.41 2.80 -18.06
N ALA A 217 -7.62 3.14 -16.79
CA ALA A 217 -7.34 4.48 -16.29
C ALA A 217 -5.83 4.77 -16.14
N ILE A 218 -5.01 3.74 -16.00
CA ILE A 218 -3.56 3.84 -15.81
C ILE A 218 -2.77 3.73 -17.13
N ALA A 219 -3.38 3.17 -18.17
CA ALA A 219 -2.78 2.94 -19.48
C ALA A 219 -2.42 4.21 -20.28
#